data_AF-A0A7J2MU89-F1
#
_entry.id   AF-A0A7J2MU89-F1
#
_cell.length_a   1.000
_cell.length_b   1.000
_cell.length_c   1.000
_cell.angle_alpha   90.00
_cell.angle_beta   90.00
_cell.angle_gamma   90.00
#
_symmetry.space_group_name_H-M   'P 1'
#
loop_
_entity.id
_entity.type
_entity.pdbx_description
1 polymer ?
#
loop_
_entity_poly.entity_id
_entity_poly.type
_entity_poly.pdbx_seq_one_letter_code
_entity_poly.pdbx_strand_id
1 'polypeptide(L)'
;MAPISGAIALLVVCYFIYFVLKQSVGTKRMREVSSYIIEGANAFLKRQYSTIIVIAIILAILIYYVLGWHTAISFIFGAALSLLAAYIGMNVAVRANVRSANAARRSARKAFLIAFRGGAVMGLCIVSLSLLGISILYYFFEDPELIVGFGFGASLAALFAQLGGGIYTKAADIGADLVGKVEKKIPEDDPRNPAVIADQVGDNVGDCAGRGADLFESFSDNIICAMILGILFANLGKNAIIFPLVAQAIGLIATIIGVLTIGKFKLSPNKSFNLALA
;
A
#
# COMPACT_ATOMS: atom_id res chain seq x y z
N MET A 1 -4.17 7.48 22.03
CA MET A 1 -5.06 7.78 20.87
C MET A 1 -4.52 7.21 19.57
N ALA A 2 -3.33 7.62 19.12
CA ALA A 2 -2.72 7.12 17.88
C ALA A 2 -2.67 5.58 17.73
N PRO A 3 -2.14 4.80 18.68
CA PRO A 3 -2.11 3.33 18.53
C PRO A 3 -3.50 2.69 18.54
N ILE A 4 -4.44 3.25 19.31
CA ILE A 4 -5.83 2.77 19.35
C ILE A 4 -6.50 3.01 17.99
N SER A 5 -6.31 4.18 17.39
CA SER A 5 -6.86 4.48 16.06
C SER A 5 -6.30 3.55 14.98
N GLY A 6 -5.00 3.25 15.02
CA GLY A 6 -4.38 2.28 14.12
C GLY A 6 -4.93 0.87 14.31
N ALA A 7 -5.14 0.44 15.55
CA ALA A 7 -5.75 -0.87 15.83
C ALA A 7 -7.20 -0.97 15.33
N ILE A 8 -8.01 0.08 15.55
CA ILE A 8 -9.39 0.16 15.02
C ILE A 8 -9.37 0.09 13.49
N ALA A 9 -8.47 0.82 12.84
CA ALA A 9 -8.34 0.81 11.40
C ALA A 9 -7.95 -0.57 10.85
N LEU A 10 -7.08 -1.33 11.53
CA LEU A 10 -6.76 -2.71 11.16
C LEU A 10 -7.98 -3.64 11.27
N LEU A 11 -8.90 -3.42 12.22
CA LEU A 11 -10.17 -4.16 12.27
C LEU A 11 -11.05 -3.84 11.04
N VAL A 12 -11.09 -2.58 10.61
CA VAL A 12 -11.80 -2.17 9.39
C VAL A 12 -11.16 -2.78 8.14
N VAL A 13 -9.82 -2.85 8.09
CA VAL A 13 -9.09 -3.58 7.04
C VAL A 13 -9.55 -5.04 7.00
N CYS A 14 -9.53 -5.75 8.13
CA CYS A 14 -9.97 -7.14 8.20
C CYS A 14 -11.42 -7.31 7.71
N TYR A 15 -12.30 -6.38 8.06
CA TYR A 15 -13.68 -6.36 7.55
C TYR A 15 -13.75 -6.20 6.03
N PHE A 16 -12.96 -5.29 5.43
CA PHE A 16 -12.93 -5.11 3.97
C PHE A 16 -12.29 -6.29 3.25
N ILE A 17 -11.23 -6.89 3.80
CA ILE A 17 -10.65 -8.13 3.28
C ILE A 17 -11.73 -9.21 3.25
N TYR A 18 -12.42 -9.45 4.36
CA TYR A 18 -13.51 -10.42 4.42
C TYR A 18 -14.60 -10.11 3.39
N PHE A 19 -15.02 -8.84 3.28
CA PHE A 19 -16.04 -8.42 2.32
C PHE A 19 -15.64 -8.71 0.87
N VAL A 20 -14.40 -8.38 0.49
CA VAL A 20 -13.86 -8.62 -0.86
C VAL A 20 -13.77 -10.12 -1.11
N LEU A 21 -13.15 -10.88 -0.22
CA LEU A 21 -12.93 -12.32 -0.42
C LEU A 21 -14.25 -13.10 -0.55
N LYS A 22 -15.31 -12.66 0.12
CA LYS A 22 -16.67 -13.24 0.03
C LYS A 22 -17.35 -13.03 -1.33
N GLN A 23 -16.89 -12.09 -2.16
CA GLN A 23 -17.47 -11.90 -3.49
C GLN A 23 -17.09 -13.04 -4.44
N SER A 24 -18.00 -13.36 -5.35
CA SER A 24 -17.79 -14.41 -6.34
C SER A 24 -16.73 -14.01 -7.37
N VAL A 25 -15.75 -14.90 -7.57
CA VAL A 25 -14.71 -14.82 -8.61
C VAL A 25 -15.29 -14.97 -10.03
N GLY A 26 -16.52 -15.46 -10.17
CA GLY A 26 -17.19 -15.58 -11.46
C GLY A 26 -16.99 -16.94 -12.14
N THR A 27 -16.73 -16.90 -13.44
CA THR A 27 -16.69 -18.11 -14.30
C THR A 27 -15.41 -18.93 -14.10
N LYS A 28 -15.39 -20.17 -14.61
CA LYS A 28 -14.18 -21.02 -14.59
C LYS A 28 -13.01 -20.33 -15.29
N ARG A 29 -13.24 -19.69 -16.44
CA ARG A 29 -12.20 -18.98 -17.19
C ARG A 29 -11.65 -17.76 -16.44
N MET A 30 -12.51 -16.99 -15.77
CA MET A 30 -12.06 -15.87 -14.94
C MET A 30 -11.15 -16.34 -13.79
N ARG A 31 -11.53 -17.46 -13.14
CA ARG A 31 -10.71 -18.06 -12.08
C ARG A 31 -9.34 -18.47 -12.58
N GLU A 32 -9.29 -19.14 -13.72
CA GLU A 32 -8.05 -19.60 -14.37
C GLU A 32 -7.11 -18.43 -14.73
N VAL A 33 -7.62 -17.39 -15.39
CA VAL A 33 -6.79 -16.21 -15.74
C VAL A 33 -6.31 -15.51 -14.47
N SER A 34 -7.19 -15.34 -13.47
CA SER A 34 -6.81 -14.71 -12.21
C SER A 34 -5.73 -15.50 -11.45
N SER A 35 -5.69 -16.83 -11.57
CA SER A 35 -4.64 -17.62 -10.92
C SER A 35 -3.27 -17.36 -11.52
N TYR A 36 -3.16 -17.18 -12.84
CA TYR A 36 -1.87 -16.84 -13.46
C TYR A 36 -1.37 -15.46 -13.01
N ILE A 37 -2.27 -14.48 -12.88
CA ILE A 37 -1.90 -13.14 -12.39
C ILE A 37 -1.47 -13.20 -10.91
N ILE A 38 -2.19 -13.95 -10.08
CA ILE A 38 -1.83 -14.16 -8.66
C ILE A 38 -0.46 -14.84 -8.54
N GLU A 39 -0.21 -15.87 -9.34
CA GLU A 39 1.06 -16.59 -9.34
C GLU A 39 2.22 -15.69 -9.76
N GLY A 40 2.06 -14.96 -10.87
CA GLY A 40 3.07 -14.02 -11.37
C GLY A 40 3.39 -12.91 -10.37
N ALA A 41 2.36 -12.28 -9.78
CA ALA A 41 2.54 -11.24 -8.77
C ALA A 41 3.28 -11.74 -7.52
N ASN A 42 2.93 -12.94 -7.04
CA ASN A 42 3.61 -13.55 -5.90
C ASN A 42 5.05 -13.95 -6.21
N ALA A 43 5.32 -14.48 -7.40
CA ALA A 43 6.67 -14.83 -7.83
C ALA A 43 7.57 -13.58 -7.91
N PHE A 44 7.05 -12.49 -8.48
CA PHE A 44 7.75 -11.22 -8.54
C PHE A 44 8.03 -10.64 -7.14
N LEU A 45 7.01 -10.53 -6.29
CA LEU A 45 7.19 -10.01 -4.92
C LEU A 45 8.19 -10.85 -4.13
N LYS A 46 8.12 -12.19 -4.24
CA LYS A 46 9.08 -13.07 -3.56
C LYS A 46 10.52 -12.74 -3.97
N ARG A 47 10.77 -12.54 -5.26
CA ARG A 47 12.11 -12.20 -5.75
C ARG A 47 12.55 -10.81 -5.31
N GLN A 48 11.66 -9.83 -5.41
CA GLN A 48 11.92 -8.44 -5.02
C GLN A 48 12.21 -8.36 -3.51
N TYR A 49 11.36 -8.93 -2.66
CA TYR A 49 11.49 -8.88 -1.21
C TYR A 49 12.74 -9.63 -0.73
N SER A 50 13.07 -10.78 -1.33
CA SER A 50 14.33 -11.48 -1.00
C SER A 50 15.55 -10.59 -1.25
N THR A 51 15.52 -9.77 -2.30
CA THR A 51 16.61 -8.85 -2.63
C THR A 51 16.64 -7.67 -1.65
N ILE A 52 15.48 -7.07 -1.36
CA ILE A 52 15.37 -5.96 -0.40
C ILE A 52 15.86 -6.38 0.99
N ILE A 53 15.50 -7.57 1.46
CA ILE A 53 15.90 -8.08 2.79
C ILE A 53 17.42 -8.19 2.90
N VAL A 54 18.10 -8.71 1.87
CA VAL A 54 19.57 -8.82 1.87
C VAL A 54 20.21 -7.43 1.98
N ILE A 55 19.74 -6.47 1.19
CA ILE A 55 20.25 -5.09 1.20
C ILE A 55 19.93 -4.41 2.55
N ALA A 56 18.74 -4.61 3.09
CA ALA A 56 18.32 -4.06 4.37
C ALA A 56 19.20 -4.58 5.51
N ILE A 57 19.56 -5.87 5.53
CA ILE A 57 20.47 -6.41 6.57
C ILE A 57 21.85 -5.74 6.49
N ILE A 58 22.41 -5.60 5.28
CA ILE A 58 23.72 -4.95 5.10
C ILE A 58 23.67 -3.50 5.60
N LEU A 59 22.63 -2.76 5.22
CA LEU A 59 22.46 -1.37 5.65
C LEU A 59 22.16 -1.26 7.14
N ALA A 60 21.41 -2.18 7.73
CA ALA A 60 21.14 -2.20 9.17
C ALA A 60 22.44 -2.39 9.98
N ILE A 61 23.35 -3.25 9.53
CA ILE A 61 24.67 -3.42 10.16
C ILE A 61 25.47 -2.11 10.07
N LEU A 62 25.47 -1.45 8.91
CA LEU A 62 26.15 -0.17 8.75
C LEU A 62 25.55 0.91 9.66
N ILE A 63 24.23 1.03 9.70
CA ILE A 63 23.50 1.96 10.57
C ILE A 63 23.79 1.67 12.04
N TYR A 64 23.88 0.39 12.44
CA TYR A 64 24.22 0.01 13.81
C TYR A 64 25.56 0.59 14.25
N TYR A 65 26.60 0.48 13.41
CA TYR A 65 27.94 0.98 13.75
C TYR A 65 28.07 2.50 13.65
N VAL A 66 27.32 3.15 12.76
CA VAL A 66 27.44 4.60 12.49
C VAL A 66 26.49 5.44 13.34
N LEU A 67 25.23 5.02 13.47
CA LEU A 67 24.14 5.77 14.11
C LEU A 67 23.61 5.10 15.39
N GLY A 68 24.10 3.90 15.70
CA GLY A 68 23.71 3.16 16.90
C GLY A 68 22.54 2.21 16.70
N TRP A 69 22.34 1.37 17.71
CA TRP A 69 21.43 0.23 17.64
C TRP A 69 19.95 0.61 17.62
N HIS A 70 19.55 1.71 18.29
CA HIS A 70 18.18 2.21 18.28
C HIS A 70 17.72 2.55 16.84
N THR A 71 18.53 3.34 16.13
CA THR A 71 18.27 3.73 14.73
C THR A 71 18.26 2.53 13.79
N ALA A 72 19.15 1.55 14.01
CA ALA A 72 19.16 0.30 13.24
C ALA A 72 17.89 -0.55 13.44
N ILE A 73 17.37 -0.63 14.67
CA ILE A 73 16.09 -1.30 14.96
C ILE A 73 14.93 -0.55 14.33
N SER A 74 14.88 0.78 14.47
CA SER A 74 13.87 1.62 13.81
C SER A 74 13.86 1.37 12.30
N PHE A 75 15.04 1.29 11.69
CA PHE A 75 15.22 0.99 10.27
C PHE A 75 14.66 -0.36 9.85
N ILE A 76 15.03 -1.44 10.54
CA ILE A 76 14.50 -2.77 10.22
C ILE A 76 12.97 -2.78 10.38
N PHE A 77 12.47 -2.13 11.42
CA PHE A 77 11.04 -2.08 11.70
C PHE A 77 10.26 -1.30 10.64
N GLY A 78 10.75 -0.15 10.20
CA GLY A 78 10.16 0.64 9.13
C GLY A 78 10.13 -0.10 7.80
N ALA A 79 11.25 -0.73 7.42
CA ALA A 79 11.32 -1.57 6.22
C ALA A 79 10.32 -2.74 6.28
N ALA A 80 10.26 -3.44 7.41
CA ALA A 80 9.36 -4.57 7.60
C ALA A 80 7.87 -4.17 7.51
N LEU A 81 7.47 -3.08 8.16
CA LEU A 81 6.09 -2.61 8.12
C LEU A 81 5.69 -2.07 6.74
N SER A 82 6.58 -1.37 6.05
CA SER A 82 6.35 -0.92 4.66
C SER A 82 6.10 -2.10 3.72
N LEU A 83 7.00 -3.10 3.75
CA LEU A 83 6.86 -4.32 2.95
C LEU A 83 5.59 -5.12 3.33
N LEU A 84 5.23 -5.16 4.61
CA LEU A 84 4.02 -5.82 5.07
C LEU A 84 2.75 -5.12 4.55
N ALA A 85 2.70 -3.79 4.63
CA ALA A 85 1.58 -3.00 4.14
C ALA A 85 1.38 -3.21 2.62
N ALA A 86 2.46 -3.10 1.84
CA ALA A 86 2.44 -3.33 0.41
C ALA A 86 2.01 -4.77 0.06
N TYR A 87 2.50 -5.77 0.80
CA TYR A 87 2.15 -7.18 0.58
C TYR A 87 0.66 -7.44 0.84
N ILE A 88 0.12 -6.96 1.97
CA ILE A 88 -1.30 -7.13 2.31
C ILE A 88 -2.18 -6.44 1.27
N GLY A 89 -1.89 -5.17 0.97
CA GLY A 89 -2.68 -4.39 0.03
C GLY A 89 -2.68 -5.00 -1.38
N MET A 90 -1.51 -5.38 -1.90
CA MET A 90 -1.41 -6.02 -3.21
C MET A 90 -2.16 -7.35 -3.25
N ASN A 91 -2.02 -8.20 -2.23
CA ASN A 91 -2.72 -9.49 -2.18
C ASN A 91 -4.24 -9.33 -2.27
N VAL A 92 -4.78 -8.27 -1.65
CA VAL A 92 -6.20 -7.98 -1.69
C VAL A 92 -6.59 -7.37 -3.03
N ALA A 93 -5.79 -6.45 -3.58
CA ALA A 93 -6.00 -5.83 -4.88
C ALA A 93 -6.09 -6.88 -5.99
N VAL A 94 -5.09 -7.77 -6.12
CA VAL A 94 -5.07 -8.84 -7.12
C VAL A 94 -6.35 -9.70 -7.05
N ARG A 95 -6.80 -10.00 -5.83
CA ARG A 95 -8.03 -10.80 -5.59
C ARG A 95 -9.30 -10.00 -5.87
N ALA A 96 -9.28 -8.68 -5.67
CA ALA A 96 -10.40 -7.79 -5.95
C ALA A 96 -10.63 -7.61 -7.45
N ASN A 97 -9.58 -7.62 -8.28
CA ASN A 97 -9.65 -7.38 -9.73
C ASN A 97 -10.68 -8.28 -10.42
N VAL A 98 -10.53 -9.60 -10.28
CA VAL A 98 -11.44 -10.58 -10.90
C VAL A 98 -12.86 -10.51 -10.34
N ARG A 99 -13.01 -10.16 -9.06
CA ARG A 99 -14.31 -10.02 -8.39
C ARG A 99 -15.05 -8.77 -8.86
N SER A 100 -14.31 -7.68 -9.08
CA SER A 100 -14.81 -6.45 -9.68
C SER A 100 -15.28 -6.70 -11.11
N ALA A 101 -14.44 -7.35 -11.94
CA ALA A 101 -14.81 -7.74 -13.31
C ALA A 101 -16.08 -8.59 -13.35
N ASN A 102 -16.23 -9.56 -12.45
CA ASN A 102 -17.43 -10.41 -12.41
C ASN A 102 -18.68 -9.61 -11.98
N ALA A 103 -18.52 -8.67 -11.05
CA ALA A 103 -19.62 -7.79 -10.63
C ALA A 103 -20.03 -6.80 -11.73
N ALA A 104 -19.09 -6.37 -12.58
CA ALA A 104 -19.36 -5.45 -13.70
C ALA A 104 -20.35 -6.02 -14.72
N ARG A 105 -20.41 -7.37 -14.85
CA ARG A 105 -21.41 -8.08 -15.67
C ARG A 105 -22.86 -7.85 -15.22
N ARG A 106 -23.08 -7.35 -14.00
CA ARG A 106 -24.41 -7.14 -13.41
C ARG A 106 -24.64 -5.70 -12.97
N SER A 107 -23.62 -5.05 -12.42
CA SER A 107 -23.75 -3.69 -11.88
C SER A 107 -22.40 -2.99 -11.78
N ALA A 108 -22.25 -1.88 -12.50
CA ALA A 108 -21.10 -0.99 -12.41
C ALA A 108 -20.89 -0.48 -10.97
N ARG A 109 -21.97 -0.17 -10.25
CA ARG A 109 -21.88 0.26 -8.84
C ARG A 109 -21.32 -0.84 -7.93
N LYS A 110 -21.73 -2.09 -8.13
CA LYS A 110 -21.20 -3.20 -7.35
C LYS A 110 -19.72 -3.46 -7.67
N ALA A 111 -19.35 -3.39 -8.94
CA ALA A 111 -17.95 -3.48 -9.37
C ALA A 111 -17.10 -2.39 -8.70
N PHE A 112 -17.54 -1.13 -8.79
CA PHE A 112 -16.90 0.00 -8.12
C PHE A 112 -16.76 -0.22 -6.61
N LEU A 113 -17.81 -0.66 -5.91
CA LEU A 113 -17.73 -0.87 -4.46
C LEU A 113 -16.70 -1.95 -4.08
N ILE A 114 -16.55 -3.00 -4.89
CA ILE A 114 -15.55 -4.06 -4.67
C ILE A 114 -14.16 -3.51 -4.93
N ALA A 115 -13.94 -2.81 -6.04
CA ALA A 115 -12.66 -2.20 -6.38
C ALA A 115 -12.25 -1.16 -5.32
N PHE A 116 -13.16 -0.27 -4.94
CA PHE A 116 -12.94 0.76 -3.94
C PHE A 116 -12.56 0.17 -2.58
N ARG A 117 -13.29 -0.84 -2.10
CA ARG A 117 -12.95 -1.51 -0.83
C ARG A 117 -11.66 -2.32 -0.93
N GLY A 118 -11.33 -2.86 -2.10
CA GLY A 118 -10.02 -3.48 -2.38
C GLY A 118 -8.88 -2.48 -2.23
N GLY A 119 -9.01 -1.29 -2.83
CA GLY A 119 -8.03 -0.20 -2.68
C GLY A 119 -7.99 0.41 -1.28
N ALA A 120 -9.13 0.51 -0.61
CA ALA A 120 -9.22 1.01 0.77
C ALA A 120 -8.42 0.16 1.75
N VAL A 121 -8.30 -1.16 1.51
CA VAL A 121 -7.44 -2.03 2.32
C VAL A 121 -5.98 -1.58 2.24
N MET A 122 -5.46 -1.27 1.04
CA MET A 122 -4.10 -0.74 0.88
C MET A 122 -3.93 0.57 1.66
N GLY A 123 -4.78 1.57 1.40
CA GLY A 123 -4.66 2.88 2.03
C GLY A 123 -4.76 2.84 3.56
N LEU A 124 -5.71 2.10 4.11
CA LEU A 124 -5.87 1.95 5.56
C LEU A 124 -4.71 1.15 6.16
N CYS A 125 -4.21 0.09 5.51
CA CYS A 125 -3.03 -0.64 5.97
C CYS A 125 -1.81 0.27 6.11
N ILE A 126 -1.55 1.11 5.10
CA ILE A 126 -0.42 2.02 5.07
C ILE A 126 -0.44 2.94 6.28
N VAL A 127 -1.53 3.71 6.43
CA VAL A 127 -1.68 4.71 7.50
C VAL A 127 -1.66 4.03 8.88
N SER A 128 -2.33 2.89 9.02
CA SER A 128 -2.44 2.20 10.32
C SER A 128 -1.11 1.63 10.78
N LEU A 129 -0.39 0.92 9.90
CA LEU A 129 0.87 0.28 10.23
C LEU A 129 1.97 1.32 10.45
N SER A 130 2.03 2.38 9.64
CA SER A 130 2.98 3.47 9.87
C SER A 130 2.72 4.16 11.21
N LEU A 131 1.48 4.57 11.47
CA LEU A 131 1.12 5.27 12.70
C LEU A 131 1.37 4.40 13.94
N LEU A 132 1.04 3.10 13.88
CA LEU A 132 1.36 2.15 14.94
C LEU A 132 2.86 2.00 15.12
N GLY A 133 3.62 1.83 14.03
CA GLY A 133 5.06 1.63 14.05
C GLY A 133 5.79 2.78 14.72
N ILE A 134 5.52 4.00 14.26
CA ILE A 134 6.10 5.23 14.81
C ILE A 134 5.67 5.42 16.28
N SER A 135 4.39 5.18 16.61
CA SER A 135 3.90 5.29 17.99
C SER A 135 4.58 4.30 18.94
N ILE A 136 4.83 3.07 18.50
CA ILE A 136 5.51 2.04 19.28
C ILE A 136 6.97 2.43 19.51
N LEU A 137 7.69 2.84 18.46
CA LEU A 137 9.09 3.26 18.60
C LEU A 137 9.21 4.49 19.50
N TYR A 138 8.35 5.49 19.34
CA TYR A 138 8.34 6.67 20.19
C TYR A 138 8.03 6.35 21.65
N TYR A 139 7.14 5.38 21.91
CA TYR A 139 6.85 4.95 23.28
C TYR A 139 8.08 4.35 23.97
N PHE A 140 8.95 3.63 23.25
CA PHE A 140 10.14 3.01 23.83
C PHE A 140 11.36 3.93 23.87
N PHE A 141 11.54 4.78 22.87
CA PHE A 141 12.75 5.60 22.72
C PHE A 141 12.58 7.02 23.23
N GLU A 142 11.33 7.54 23.28
CA GLU A 142 10.99 8.92 23.64
C GLU A 142 11.74 10.02 22.86
N ASP A 143 12.45 9.65 21.79
CA ASP A 143 13.28 10.53 20.99
C ASP A 143 12.99 10.32 19.48
N PRO A 144 12.39 11.31 18.79
CA PRO A 144 12.13 11.28 17.35
C PRO A 144 13.38 11.13 16.48
N GLU A 145 14.56 11.59 16.93
CA GLU A 145 15.80 11.45 16.14
C GLU A 145 16.18 9.97 15.97
N LEU A 146 15.93 9.15 17.00
CA LEU A 146 16.14 7.70 16.94
C LEU A 146 15.11 6.97 16.05
N ILE A 147 13.98 7.63 15.74
CA ILE A 147 12.92 7.10 14.89
C ILE A 147 13.17 7.42 13.42
N VAL A 148 14.10 8.32 13.08
CA VAL A 148 14.50 8.60 11.68
C VAL A 148 14.88 7.33 10.93
N GLY A 149 15.46 6.34 11.63
CA GLY A 149 15.71 5.02 11.06
C GLY A 149 14.47 4.40 10.41
N PHE A 150 13.29 4.53 11.01
CA PHE A 150 12.02 4.03 10.47
C PHE A 150 11.73 4.58 9.08
N GLY A 151 11.93 5.88 8.89
CA GLY A 151 11.80 6.55 7.60
C GLY A 151 12.81 6.04 6.58
N PHE A 152 14.08 5.89 6.98
CA PHE A 152 15.12 5.30 6.11
C PHE A 152 14.80 3.86 5.68
N GLY A 153 14.24 3.06 6.58
CA GLY A 153 13.81 1.69 6.28
C GLY A 153 12.64 1.66 5.30
N ALA A 154 11.64 2.50 5.54
CA ALA A 154 10.50 2.68 4.65
C ALA A 154 10.93 3.16 3.26
N SER A 155 11.84 4.13 3.21
CA SER A 155 12.47 4.66 1.99
C SER A 155 13.20 3.60 1.18
N LEU A 156 14.00 2.74 1.83
CA LEU A 156 14.66 1.65 1.13
C LEU A 156 13.63 0.70 0.48
N ALA A 157 12.60 0.31 1.25
CA ALA A 157 11.56 -0.56 0.74
C ALA A 157 10.81 0.08 -0.43
N ALA A 158 10.43 1.36 -0.30
CA ALA A 158 9.75 2.14 -1.33
C ALA A 158 10.57 2.24 -2.62
N LEU A 159 11.85 2.61 -2.52
CA LEU A 159 12.77 2.75 -3.66
C LEU A 159 12.79 1.48 -4.52
N PHE A 160 13.04 0.33 -3.89
CA PHE A 160 13.12 -0.93 -4.63
C PHE A 160 11.76 -1.45 -5.07
N ALA A 161 10.70 -1.23 -4.29
CA ALA A 161 9.33 -1.59 -4.66
C ALA A 161 8.87 -0.83 -5.91
N GLN A 162 9.06 0.48 -5.91
CA GLN A 162 8.63 1.39 -6.98
C GLN A 162 9.48 1.24 -8.23
N LEU A 163 10.81 1.19 -8.13
CA LEU A 163 11.67 0.98 -9.29
C LEU A 163 11.50 -0.42 -9.88
N GLY A 164 11.54 -1.45 -9.04
CA GLY A 164 11.41 -2.83 -9.51
C GLY A 164 10.04 -3.07 -10.16
N GLY A 165 8.96 -2.71 -9.46
CA GLY A 165 7.60 -2.87 -9.98
C GLY A 165 7.31 -1.96 -11.17
N GLY A 166 7.83 -0.73 -11.15
CA GLY A 166 7.70 0.25 -12.24
C GLY A 166 8.38 -0.19 -13.53
N ILE A 167 9.60 -0.72 -13.44
CA ILE A 167 10.31 -1.29 -14.60
C ILE A 167 9.53 -2.49 -15.15
N TYR A 168 9.07 -3.39 -14.27
CA TYR A 168 8.32 -4.57 -14.69
C TYR A 168 7.01 -4.18 -15.41
N THR A 169 6.19 -3.32 -14.80
CA THR A 169 4.91 -2.92 -15.37
C THR A 169 5.09 -2.17 -16.69
N LYS A 170 5.97 -1.18 -16.74
CA LYS A 170 6.12 -0.37 -17.95
C LYS A 170 6.80 -1.09 -19.10
N ALA A 171 7.70 -2.04 -18.83
CA ALA A 171 8.22 -2.89 -19.88
C ALA A 171 7.14 -3.79 -20.50
N ALA A 172 6.23 -4.32 -19.67
CA ALA A 172 5.14 -5.18 -20.12
C ALA A 172 4.04 -4.40 -20.85
N ASP A 173 3.56 -3.30 -20.26
CA ASP A 173 2.55 -2.37 -20.79
C ASP A 173 2.95 -1.86 -22.20
N ILE A 174 4.14 -1.25 -22.31
CA ILE A 174 4.63 -0.72 -23.60
C ILE A 174 4.79 -1.83 -24.64
N GLY A 175 5.29 -3.00 -24.25
CA GLY A 175 5.46 -4.14 -25.15
C GLY A 175 4.12 -4.71 -25.64
N ALA A 176 3.15 -4.84 -24.73
CA ALA A 176 1.81 -5.34 -25.04
C ALA A 176 1.08 -4.38 -25.99
N ASP A 177 1.10 -3.09 -25.68
CA ASP A 177 0.35 -2.07 -26.39
C ASP A 177 0.91 -1.78 -27.79
N LEU A 178 2.23 -1.62 -27.93
CA LEU A 178 2.83 -1.29 -29.22
C LEU A 178 2.61 -2.43 -30.23
N VAL A 179 2.94 -3.66 -29.85
CA VAL A 179 2.79 -4.80 -30.76
C VAL A 179 1.31 -5.14 -30.97
N GLY A 180 0.50 -5.12 -29.92
CA GLY A 180 -0.92 -5.45 -29.99
C GLY A 180 -1.73 -4.43 -30.78
N LYS A 181 -1.76 -3.18 -30.31
CA LYS A 181 -2.62 -2.12 -30.85
C LYS A 181 -2.08 -1.56 -32.15
N VAL A 182 -0.77 -1.28 -32.23
CA VAL A 182 -0.18 -0.53 -33.35
C VAL A 182 0.20 -1.46 -34.51
N GLU A 183 0.95 -2.53 -34.24
CA GLU A 183 1.46 -3.40 -35.30
C GLU A 183 0.42 -4.43 -35.76
N LYS A 184 -0.21 -5.13 -34.80
CA LYS A 184 -1.15 -6.24 -35.10
C LYS A 184 -2.60 -5.80 -35.16
N LYS A 185 -2.93 -4.59 -34.73
CA LYS A 185 -4.29 -4.02 -34.72
C LYS A 185 -5.31 -4.93 -34.02
N ILE A 186 -4.88 -5.60 -32.96
CA ILE A 186 -5.78 -6.35 -32.07
C ILE A 186 -6.20 -5.45 -30.89
N PRO A 187 -7.35 -5.73 -30.24
CA PRO A 187 -7.76 -4.99 -29.06
C PRO A 187 -6.73 -4.98 -27.93
N GLU A 188 -6.85 -4.00 -27.04
CA GLU A 188 -6.17 -3.98 -25.74
C GLU A 188 -6.54 -5.20 -24.89
N ASP A 189 -5.59 -5.68 -24.08
CA ASP A 189 -5.75 -6.87 -23.23
C ASP A 189 -6.20 -8.15 -23.98
N ASP A 190 -5.96 -8.22 -25.30
CA ASP A 190 -6.39 -9.37 -26.09
C ASP A 190 -5.63 -10.65 -25.67
N PRO A 191 -6.34 -11.77 -25.40
CA PRO A 191 -5.71 -13.00 -24.89
C PRO A 191 -4.74 -13.66 -25.88
N ARG A 192 -4.69 -13.23 -27.15
CA ARG A 192 -3.70 -13.68 -28.13
C ARG A 192 -2.33 -13.03 -27.93
N ASN A 193 -2.27 -11.92 -27.21
CA ASN A 193 -1.03 -11.21 -26.93
C ASN A 193 -0.35 -11.82 -25.68
N PRO A 194 0.85 -12.41 -25.81
CA PRO A 194 1.52 -13.09 -24.69
C PRO A 194 1.96 -12.11 -23.58
N ALA A 195 2.06 -10.81 -23.86
CA ALA A 195 2.50 -9.82 -22.88
C ALA A 195 1.40 -9.43 -21.88
N VAL A 196 0.12 -9.71 -22.16
CA VAL A 196 -1.02 -9.24 -21.36
C VAL A 196 -1.01 -9.78 -19.92
N ILE A 197 -0.56 -11.02 -19.70
CA ILE A 197 -0.44 -11.52 -18.32
C ILE A 197 0.65 -10.76 -17.56
N ALA A 198 1.76 -10.44 -18.21
CA ALA A 198 2.84 -9.66 -17.58
C ALA A 198 2.39 -8.23 -17.28
N ASP A 199 1.63 -7.61 -18.18
CA ASP A 199 1.05 -6.28 -17.98
C ASP A 199 0.11 -6.25 -16.75
N GLN A 200 -0.84 -7.19 -16.71
CA GLN A 200 -1.78 -7.33 -15.59
C GLN A 200 -1.07 -7.73 -14.28
N VAL A 201 0.04 -8.46 -14.31
CA VAL A 201 0.90 -8.68 -13.13
C VAL A 201 1.57 -7.37 -12.72
N GLY A 202 2.07 -6.62 -13.70
CA GLY A 202 2.69 -5.31 -13.57
C GLY A 202 1.84 -4.30 -12.81
N ASP A 203 0.57 -4.18 -13.16
CA ASP A 203 -0.38 -3.30 -12.46
C ASP A 203 -0.45 -3.59 -10.95
N ASN A 204 -0.31 -4.85 -10.56
CA ASN A 204 -0.35 -5.22 -9.15
C ASN A 204 0.99 -4.97 -8.46
N VAL A 205 2.11 -5.32 -9.08
CA VAL A 205 3.43 -5.21 -8.43
C VAL A 205 4.01 -3.80 -8.48
N GLY A 206 3.72 -3.03 -9.53
CA GLY A 206 4.14 -1.64 -9.69
C GLY A 206 3.11 -0.67 -9.13
N ASP A 207 1.95 -0.62 -9.77
CA ASP A 207 0.96 0.43 -9.51
C ASP A 207 0.21 0.24 -8.19
N CYS A 208 0.18 -0.98 -7.65
CA CYS A 208 -0.35 -1.23 -6.31
C CYS A 208 0.77 -1.35 -5.25
N ALA A 209 1.62 -2.38 -5.30
CA ALA A 209 2.62 -2.60 -4.25
C ALA A 209 3.68 -1.48 -4.19
N GLY A 210 4.22 -1.08 -5.34
CA GLY A 210 5.19 0.01 -5.45
C GLY A 210 4.64 1.35 -4.95
N ARG A 211 3.45 1.74 -5.43
CA ARG A 211 2.76 2.96 -4.95
C ARG A 211 2.38 2.88 -3.48
N GLY A 212 2.02 1.70 -2.97
CA GLY A 212 1.70 1.51 -1.57
C GLY A 212 2.92 1.74 -0.66
N ALA A 213 4.09 1.25 -1.05
CA ALA A 213 5.34 1.47 -0.32
C ALA A 213 5.80 2.94 -0.37
N ASP A 214 5.67 3.59 -1.53
CA ASP A 214 5.92 5.03 -1.74
C ASP A 214 5.07 5.90 -0.80
N LEU A 215 3.75 5.66 -0.77
CA LEU A 215 2.86 6.38 0.15
C LEU A 215 3.14 6.07 1.63
N PHE A 216 3.63 4.86 1.96
CA PHE A 216 4.02 4.50 3.33
C PHE A 216 5.25 5.29 3.77
N GLU A 217 6.28 5.36 2.93
CA GLU A 217 7.47 6.17 3.15
C GLU A 217 7.07 7.64 3.39
N SER A 218 6.37 8.24 2.42
CA SER A 218 6.08 9.68 2.49
C SER A 218 5.20 10.03 3.68
N PHE A 219 4.24 9.16 4.02
CA PHE A 219 3.42 9.35 5.23
C PHE A 219 4.25 9.27 6.52
N SER A 220 5.17 8.30 6.59
CA SER A 220 6.02 8.09 7.77
C SER A 220 7.00 9.24 7.96
N ASP A 221 7.68 9.64 6.88
CA ASP A 221 8.69 10.70 6.89
C ASP A 221 8.09 12.05 7.21
N ASN A 222 6.88 12.34 6.72
CA ASN A 222 6.15 13.55 7.09
C ASN A 222 5.84 13.61 8.60
N ILE A 223 5.45 12.49 9.22
CA ILE A 223 5.22 12.43 10.67
C ILE A 223 6.53 12.64 11.42
N ILE A 224 7.58 11.89 11.08
CA ILE A 224 8.88 11.94 11.77
C ILE A 224 9.50 13.34 11.64
N CYS A 225 9.47 13.93 10.45
CA CYS A 225 9.94 15.30 10.19
C CYS A 225 9.18 16.31 11.05
N ALA A 226 7.85 16.22 11.11
CA ALA A 226 7.04 17.09 11.97
C ALA A 226 7.36 16.92 13.46
N MET A 227 7.64 15.69 13.92
CA MET A 227 8.06 15.41 15.29
C MET A 227 9.41 16.08 15.62
N ILE A 228 10.39 15.99 14.71
CA ILE A 228 11.73 16.58 14.87
C ILE A 228 11.66 18.12 14.84
N LEU A 229 10.90 18.70 13.90
CA LEU A 229 10.66 20.14 13.87
C LEU A 229 9.95 20.62 15.15
N GLY A 230 9.06 19.79 15.70
CA GLY A 230 8.43 20.03 17.00
C GLY A 230 9.43 20.15 18.15
N ILE A 231 10.57 19.45 18.10
CA ILE A 231 11.67 19.62 19.08
C ILE A 231 12.42 20.93 18.84
N LEU A 232 12.80 21.18 17.58
CA LEU A 232 13.66 22.30 17.21
C LEU A 232 13.00 23.67 17.40
N PHE A 233 11.69 23.77 17.15
CA PHE A 233 10.99 25.06 17.06
C PHE A 233 9.99 25.32 18.19
N ALA A 234 9.75 24.36 19.09
CA ALA A 234 8.71 24.51 20.09
C ALA A 234 9.25 24.70 21.51
N ASN A 235 9.07 25.92 22.02
CA ASN A 235 8.92 26.16 23.46
C ASN A 235 7.66 25.48 24.07
N LEU A 236 6.95 24.65 23.30
CA LEU A 236 5.68 23.99 23.64
C LEU A 236 5.87 22.59 24.28
N GLY A 237 7.12 22.12 24.43
CA GLY A 237 7.46 20.86 25.07
C GLY A 237 6.96 19.62 24.32
N LYS A 238 6.83 18.48 25.05
CA LYS A 238 6.45 17.16 24.48
C LYS A 238 5.15 17.17 23.65
N ASN A 239 4.27 18.16 23.85
CA ASN A 239 3.03 18.30 23.10
C ASN A 239 3.26 18.58 21.60
N ALA A 240 4.30 19.33 21.25
CA ALA A 240 4.64 19.60 19.85
C ALA A 240 5.08 18.33 19.10
N ILE A 241 5.76 17.42 19.79
CA ILE A 241 6.20 16.13 19.25
C ILE A 241 5.00 15.20 19.03
N ILE A 242 4.05 15.17 19.97
CA ILE A 242 2.90 14.26 19.90
C ILE A 242 1.81 14.78 18.94
N PHE A 243 1.76 16.09 18.69
CA PHE A 243 0.77 16.72 17.82
C PHE A 243 0.60 16.05 16.44
N PRO A 244 1.65 15.81 15.63
CA PRO A 244 1.49 15.14 14.34
C PRO A 244 0.87 13.75 14.46
N LEU A 245 1.21 12.97 15.48
CA LEU A 245 0.61 11.64 15.71
C LEU A 245 -0.89 11.74 16.01
N VAL A 246 -1.30 12.73 16.81
CA VAL A 246 -2.71 12.95 17.14
C VAL A 246 -3.49 13.47 15.93
N ALA A 247 -2.93 14.41 15.18
CA ALA A 247 -3.54 14.92 13.96
C ALA A 247 -3.80 13.80 12.95
N GLN A 248 -2.81 12.93 12.72
CA GLN A 248 -2.97 11.78 11.82
C GLN A 248 -3.93 10.73 12.36
N ALA A 249 -3.99 10.51 13.68
CA ALA A 249 -4.99 9.64 14.30
C ALA A 249 -6.43 10.11 14.04
N ILE A 250 -6.67 11.42 14.15
CA ILE A 250 -7.97 12.04 13.84
C ILE A 250 -8.29 11.90 12.35
N GLY A 251 -7.30 12.19 11.47
CA GLY A 251 -7.43 12.03 10.03
C GLY A 251 -7.75 10.58 9.61
N LEU A 252 -7.14 9.59 10.27
CA LEU A 252 -7.44 8.17 10.05
C LEU A 252 -8.89 7.83 10.43
N ILE A 253 -9.39 8.34 11.57
CA ILE A 253 -10.79 8.14 11.97
C ILE A 253 -11.74 8.79 10.96
N ALA A 254 -11.47 10.02 10.54
CA ALA A 254 -12.25 10.70 9.50
C ALA A 254 -12.26 9.91 8.19
N THR A 255 -11.10 9.39 7.77
CA THR A 255 -10.96 8.53 6.58
C THR A 255 -11.79 7.25 6.70
N ILE A 256 -11.77 6.58 7.85
CA ILE A 256 -12.60 5.39 8.10
C ILE A 256 -14.08 5.73 7.93
N ILE A 257 -14.54 6.84 8.51
CA ILE A 257 -15.93 7.28 8.38
C ILE A 257 -16.26 7.52 6.91
N GLY A 258 -15.44 8.29 6.19
CA GLY A 258 -15.60 8.60 4.77
C GLY A 258 -15.71 7.33 3.92
N VAL A 259 -14.76 6.42 4.04
CA VAL A 259 -14.74 5.14 3.30
C VAL A 259 -15.96 4.27 3.63
N LEU A 260 -16.42 4.25 4.88
CA LEU A 260 -17.63 3.49 5.29
C LEU A 260 -18.94 4.09 4.79
N THR A 261 -18.97 5.38 4.40
CA THR A 261 -20.16 5.97 3.75
C THR A 261 -20.35 5.45 2.32
N ILE A 262 -19.26 4.99 1.68
CA ILE A 262 -19.31 4.52 0.30
C ILE A 262 -20.11 3.22 0.18
N GLY A 263 -21.11 3.28 -0.69
CA GLY A 263 -22.09 2.22 -0.91
C GLY A 263 -23.44 2.48 -0.23
N LYS A 264 -23.55 3.41 0.72
CA LYS A 264 -24.83 3.76 1.37
C LYS A 264 -25.73 4.59 0.45
N PHE A 265 -25.16 5.53 -0.29
CA PHE A 265 -25.92 6.42 -1.19
C PHE A 265 -25.97 5.91 -2.63
N LYS A 266 -27.07 6.15 -3.35
CA LYS A 266 -27.23 5.83 -4.79
C LYS A 266 -26.57 6.91 -5.66
N LEU A 267 -25.24 6.99 -5.61
CA LEU A 267 -24.45 7.93 -6.40
C LEU A 267 -23.71 7.21 -7.53
N SER A 268 -23.30 7.98 -8.56
CA SER A 268 -22.38 7.47 -9.58
C SER A 268 -20.99 7.21 -8.98
N PRO A 269 -20.17 6.31 -9.55
CA PRO A 269 -18.83 5.99 -9.05
C PRO A 269 -17.98 7.23 -8.77
N ASN A 270 -17.92 8.19 -9.70
CA ASN A 270 -17.12 9.41 -9.54
C ASN A 270 -17.62 10.29 -8.39
N LYS A 271 -18.94 10.47 -8.26
CA LYS A 271 -19.52 11.25 -7.15
C LYS A 271 -19.32 10.55 -5.81
N SER A 272 -19.42 9.22 -5.78
CA SER A 272 -19.09 8.42 -4.60
C SER A 272 -17.62 8.57 -4.21
N PHE A 273 -16.70 8.48 -5.18
CA PHE A 273 -15.28 8.64 -4.91
C PHE A 273 -14.96 10.02 -4.33
N ASN A 274 -15.48 11.09 -4.92
CA ASN A 274 -15.28 12.45 -4.41
C ASN A 274 -15.90 12.65 -3.03
N LEU A 275 -17.03 12.01 -2.72
CA LEU A 275 -17.64 12.06 -1.38
C LEU A 275 -16.76 11.39 -0.31
N ALA A 276 -15.96 10.38 -0.67
CA ALA A 276 -15.03 9.77 0.28
C ALA A 276 -13.79 10.64 0.56
N LEU A 277 -13.45 11.56 -0.33
CA LEU A 277 -12.31 12.47 -0.19
C LEU A 277 -12.67 13.78 0.54
N ALA A 278 -13.95 14.14 0.56
CA ALA A 278 -14.48 15.34 1.20
C ALA A 278 -14.75 15.12 2.69
#